data_AF-A0A7K4GUV6-F1
#
_entry.id   AF-A0A7K4GUV6-F1
#
_cell.length_a   1.000
_cell.length_b   1.000
_cell.length_c   1.000
_cell.angle_alpha   90.00
_cell.angle_beta   90.00
_cell.angle_gamma   90.00
#
_symmetry.space_group_name_H-M   'P 1'
#
loop_
_entity.id
_entity.type
_entity.pdbx_description
1 polymer ?
#
loop_
_entity_poly.entity_id
_entity_poly.type
_entity_poly.pdbx_seq_one_letter_code
_entity_poly.pdbx_strand_id
1 'polypeptide(L)'
;MREFTEKEKENKNKSVKIKEKISENVSTSFENEFQPDSRFEEINELENDFIPFDENSNTSDAVENNFEPIDDVESKQNPSLNIHPDEYRRIRDEKQAEDVDKKYIKEKYIKNGKPIEIPKLTSKENTNIVRKAPQETKKVRQKKTYVVLEENSELAEMVSIILGDGSIPKTKNRVRITLNKTEEPQYRKFVYGFMEKLFKKKPSIYKPRDANAVKMSINSKEVVRALINKGLKPGDKKKHQVEVPQWIKKEEENRRGSLRGLIDTDGSIHIHKYNKSIRITFKNASLRLINDYREMCDTFNISTQKIFYDKIKDNFDTQIETKKDIVNFIEKIKPRKWEYRAKTLGLVLKSISDPKKRKLIENELIKPYPDKKVHYSNKYYSHLKRLCEKYGYDASDDSIFNELENALTYSDNWTRLKRAQRDYLNEKAKNVIKDLKKKFK
;
A
#
# COMPACT_ATOMS: atom_id res chain seq x y z
N MET A 1 -31.63 -42.62 -29.98
CA MET A 1 -31.04 -42.47 -28.62
C MET A 1 -29.55 -42.80 -28.55
N ARG A 2 -28.96 -43.64 -29.41
CA ARG A 2 -27.49 -43.92 -29.39
C ARG A 2 -26.61 -42.86 -30.06
N GLU A 3 -27.11 -42.08 -31.03
CA GLU A 3 -26.29 -41.02 -31.68
C GLU A 3 -26.15 -39.74 -30.85
N PHE A 4 -27.06 -39.48 -29.91
CA PHE A 4 -26.99 -38.28 -29.07
C PHE A 4 -25.87 -38.37 -28.01
N THR A 5 -25.54 -39.58 -27.56
CA THR A 5 -24.55 -39.81 -26.51
C THR A 5 -23.10 -39.73 -27.01
N GLU A 6 -22.85 -39.91 -28.32
CA GLU A 6 -21.51 -39.76 -28.89
C GLU A 6 -21.12 -38.30 -29.10
N LYS A 7 -22.05 -37.45 -29.58
CA LYS A 7 -21.82 -36.00 -29.70
C LYS A 7 -21.55 -35.32 -28.36
N GLU A 8 -22.19 -35.77 -27.29
CA GLU A 8 -21.92 -35.23 -25.94
C GLU A 8 -20.54 -35.63 -25.42
N LYS A 9 -20.07 -36.86 -25.70
CA LYS A 9 -18.71 -37.31 -25.35
C LYS A 9 -17.65 -36.54 -26.14
N GLU A 10 -17.89 -36.27 -27.42
CA GLU A 10 -16.95 -35.53 -28.27
C GLU A 10 -16.81 -34.06 -27.83
N ASN A 11 -17.92 -33.41 -27.48
CA ASN A 11 -17.91 -32.04 -26.96
C ASN A 11 -17.23 -31.94 -25.58
N LYS A 12 -17.37 -32.96 -24.72
CA LYS A 12 -16.70 -33.00 -23.42
C LYS A 12 -15.19 -33.12 -23.58
N ASN A 13 -14.71 -33.94 -24.54
CA ASN A 13 -13.29 -34.09 -24.83
C ASN A 13 -12.67 -32.84 -25.47
N LYS A 14 -13.40 -32.12 -26.33
CA LYS A 14 -12.94 -30.82 -26.87
C LYS A 14 -12.81 -29.76 -25.77
N SER A 15 -13.74 -29.72 -24.81
CA SER A 15 -13.67 -28.76 -23.69
C SER A 15 -12.48 -29.01 -22.76
N VAL A 16 -12.12 -30.28 -22.52
CA VAL A 16 -10.94 -30.63 -21.70
C VAL A 16 -9.64 -30.23 -22.38
N LYS A 17 -9.47 -30.54 -23.68
CA LYS A 17 -8.28 -30.15 -24.44
C LYS A 17 -8.07 -28.63 -24.53
N ILE A 18 -9.15 -27.84 -24.61
CA ILE A 18 -9.06 -26.37 -24.62
C ILE A 18 -8.60 -25.84 -23.26
N LYS A 19 -9.07 -26.44 -22.15
CA LYS A 19 -8.67 -26.04 -20.80
C LYS A 19 -7.20 -26.36 -20.50
N GLU A 20 -6.71 -27.53 -20.92
CA GLU A 20 -5.30 -27.90 -20.76
C GLU A 20 -4.37 -26.95 -21.52
N LYS A 21 -4.71 -26.63 -22.77
CA LYS A 21 -3.92 -25.74 -23.64
C LYS A 21 -3.90 -24.28 -23.17
N ILE A 22 -4.96 -23.82 -22.51
CA ILE A 22 -5.00 -22.50 -21.86
C ILE A 22 -4.15 -22.52 -20.58
N SER A 23 -4.14 -23.61 -19.82
CA SER A 23 -3.35 -23.71 -18.59
C SER A 23 -1.84 -23.72 -18.83
N GLU A 24 -1.39 -24.37 -19.90
CA GLU A 24 0.04 -24.43 -20.27
C GLU A 24 0.57 -23.08 -20.78
N ASN A 25 -0.25 -22.32 -21.51
CA ASN A 25 0.15 -21.01 -22.04
C ASN A 25 0.13 -19.89 -20.98
N VAL A 26 -0.69 -20.01 -19.94
CA VAL A 26 -0.74 -19.01 -18.85
C VAL A 26 0.35 -19.24 -17.81
N SER A 27 0.84 -20.48 -17.65
CA SER A 27 1.90 -20.81 -16.70
C SER A 27 3.29 -20.37 -17.16
N THR A 28 3.56 -20.34 -18.47
CA THR A 28 4.91 -20.12 -19.02
C THR A 28 5.28 -18.65 -19.18
N SER A 29 4.31 -17.73 -19.20
CA SER A 29 4.58 -16.28 -19.37
C SER A 29 4.75 -15.49 -18.07
N PHE A 30 4.56 -16.11 -16.89
CA PHE A 30 4.52 -15.38 -15.62
C PHE A 30 5.80 -15.51 -14.76
N GLU A 31 6.66 -16.50 -15.02
CA GLU A 31 7.74 -16.85 -14.08
C GLU A 31 9.16 -16.40 -14.50
N ASN A 32 9.38 -15.90 -15.73
CA ASN A 32 10.75 -15.70 -16.25
C ASN A 32 11.22 -14.25 -16.53
N GLU A 33 10.48 -13.19 -16.17
CA GLU A 33 10.88 -11.81 -16.56
C GLU A 33 11.01 -10.79 -15.41
N PHE A 34 11.57 -11.19 -14.27
CA PHE A 34 12.01 -10.19 -13.26
C PHE A 34 13.39 -10.52 -12.68
N GLN A 35 14.38 -10.64 -13.56
CA GLN A 35 15.78 -10.46 -13.16
C GLN A 35 16.00 -8.97 -12.88
N PRO A 36 16.32 -8.55 -11.65
CA PRO A 36 16.58 -7.15 -11.36
C PRO A 36 17.83 -6.68 -12.13
N ASP A 37 17.67 -5.62 -12.92
CA ASP A 37 18.77 -4.90 -13.59
C ASP A 37 19.90 -4.58 -12.59
N SER A 38 21.16 -4.80 -12.99
CA SER A 38 22.38 -4.43 -12.23
C SER A 38 22.36 -3.02 -11.63
N ARG A 39 21.56 -2.10 -12.18
CA ARG A 39 21.39 -0.72 -11.68
C ARG A 39 20.53 -0.59 -10.41
N PHE A 40 20.04 -1.71 -9.86
CA PHE A 40 19.33 -1.73 -8.58
C PHE A 40 20.24 -1.56 -7.35
N GLU A 41 21.55 -1.59 -7.50
CA GLU A 41 22.49 -1.31 -6.41
C GLU A 41 22.31 0.11 -5.87
N GLU A 42 21.97 1.13 -6.68
CA GLU A 42 21.66 2.49 -6.20
C GLU A 42 20.47 2.54 -5.22
N ILE A 43 19.48 1.64 -5.34
CA ILE A 43 18.32 1.61 -4.42
C ILE A 43 18.69 0.92 -3.10
N ASN A 44 19.56 -0.09 -3.14
CA ASN A 44 20.05 -0.80 -1.96
C ASN A 44 21.14 -0.01 -1.22
N GLU A 45 22.02 0.71 -1.93
CA GLU A 45 23.02 1.62 -1.34
C GLU A 45 22.35 2.75 -0.56
N LEU A 46 21.20 3.26 -1.05
CA LEU A 46 20.37 4.23 -0.32
C LEU A 46 19.60 3.66 0.89
N GLU A 47 19.65 2.34 1.13
CA GLU A 47 19.17 1.70 2.36
C GLU A 47 20.29 1.47 3.39
N ASN A 48 21.57 1.57 2.99
CA ASN A 48 22.74 1.39 3.85
C ASN A 48 23.21 2.67 4.57
N ASP A 49 22.69 3.86 4.25
CA ASP A 49 23.00 5.14 4.93
C ASP A 49 22.38 5.28 6.35
N PHE A 50 22.16 4.17 7.06
CA PHE A 50 21.77 4.21 8.47
C PHE A 50 23.02 4.37 9.35
N ILE A 51 23.20 5.57 9.88
CA ILE A 51 24.09 5.81 11.02
C ILE A 51 23.62 4.87 12.15
N PRO A 52 24.48 4.00 12.71
CA PRO A 52 24.11 3.19 13.86
C PRO A 52 23.74 4.12 15.01
N PHE A 53 22.57 3.87 15.61
CA PHE A 53 22.18 4.53 16.85
C PHE A 53 23.11 4.00 17.94
N ASP A 54 23.99 4.87 18.44
CA ASP A 54 24.98 4.54 19.45
C ASP A 54 24.24 4.30 20.79
N GLU A 55 24.07 3.04 21.18
CA GLU A 55 23.36 2.63 22.42
C GLU A 55 24.27 2.67 23.66
N ASN A 56 25.26 3.58 23.72
CA ASN A 56 26.11 3.74 24.89
C ASN A 56 26.06 5.18 25.44
N SER A 57 25.00 5.47 26.19
CA SER A 57 25.07 6.47 27.27
C SER A 57 24.24 5.99 28.46
N ASN A 58 24.86 5.14 29.27
CA ASN A 58 24.46 4.94 30.66
C ASN A 58 24.81 6.20 31.45
N THR A 59 23.80 6.95 31.88
CA THR A 59 23.87 7.74 33.11
C THR A 59 22.58 7.52 33.87
N SER A 60 22.69 6.68 34.89
CA SER A 60 21.75 6.57 35.99
C SER A 60 21.68 7.90 36.74
N ASP A 61 20.48 8.45 36.90
CA ASP A 61 20.13 9.21 38.10
C ASP A 61 18.63 9.02 38.37
N ALA A 62 18.35 8.34 39.48
CA ALA A 62 17.03 8.15 40.02
C ALA A 62 16.63 9.43 40.75
N VAL A 63 15.53 10.06 40.33
CA VAL A 63 14.84 11.08 41.11
C VAL A 63 13.44 10.55 41.41
N GLU A 64 13.25 10.16 42.67
CA GLU A 64 11.94 9.93 43.27
C GLU A 64 11.15 11.23 43.24
N ASN A 65 9.94 11.20 42.68
CA ASN A 65 8.96 12.28 42.84
C ASN A 65 7.69 11.70 43.44
N ASN A 66 7.53 11.95 44.74
CA ASN A 66 6.26 11.91 45.45
C ASN A 66 5.36 13.02 44.89
N PHE A 67 4.12 12.68 44.54
CA PHE A 67 3.07 13.65 44.23
C PHE A 67 1.97 13.52 45.29
N GLU A 68 1.85 14.55 46.13
CA GLU A 68 0.63 14.83 46.90
C GLU A 68 -0.39 15.58 46.02
N PRO A 69 -1.70 15.41 46.26
CA PRO A 69 -2.74 16.12 45.54
C PRO A 69 -2.92 17.55 46.10
N ILE A 70 -3.04 18.54 45.22
CA ILE A 70 -3.42 19.91 45.57
C ILE A 70 -4.87 20.15 45.15
N ASP A 71 -5.62 20.70 46.10
CA ASP A 71 -7.03 21.06 46.05
C ASP A 71 -7.38 22.20 45.07
N ASP A 72 -8.66 22.21 44.74
CA ASP A 72 -9.39 23.11 43.85
C ASP A 72 -9.21 24.61 44.16
N VAL A 73 -8.94 25.40 43.11
CA VAL A 73 -9.10 26.87 43.14
C VAL A 73 -9.98 27.30 41.96
N GLU A 74 -11.12 27.89 42.31
CA GLU A 74 -12.09 28.54 41.43
C GLU A 74 -11.45 29.62 40.55
N SER A 75 -11.60 29.52 39.24
CA SER A 75 -11.24 30.60 38.30
C SER A 75 -12.47 31.24 37.68
N LYS A 76 -12.59 32.55 37.90
CA LYS A 76 -13.61 33.47 37.40
C LYS A 76 -13.70 33.47 35.87
N GLN A 77 -14.93 33.45 35.37
CA GLN A 77 -15.28 33.53 33.95
C GLN A 77 -14.94 34.91 33.37
N ASN A 78 -14.13 34.93 32.30
CA ASN A 78 -14.01 36.06 31.38
C ASN A 78 -14.85 35.79 30.12
N PRO A 79 -15.48 36.82 29.51
CA PRO A 79 -16.41 36.63 28.41
C PRO A 79 -15.67 36.19 27.15
N SER A 80 -15.96 34.98 26.68
CA SER A 80 -15.39 34.39 25.47
C SER A 80 -15.99 35.04 24.22
N LEU A 81 -15.15 35.72 23.43
CA LEU A 81 -15.42 35.96 22.01
C LEU A 81 -15.43 34.61 21.28
N ASN A 82 -16.61 34.16 20.87
CA ASN A 82 -16.81 32.97 20.05
C ASN A 82 -16.27 33.22 18.63
N ILE A 83 -14.98 33.00 18.43
CA ILE A 83 -14.35 32.92 17.11
C ILE A 83 -14.17 31.45 16.78
N HIS A 84 -14.66 31.02 15.61
CA HIS A 84 -14.57 29.63 15.17
C HIS A 84 -13.10 29.20 15.05
N PRO A 85 -12.69 27.99 15.48
CA PRO A 85 -11.29 27.55 15.47
C PRO A 85 -10.57 27.68 14.11
N ASP A 86 -11.32 27.58 13.02
CA ASP A 86 -10.80 27.76 11.65
C ASP A 86 -10.53 29.22 11.28
N GLU A 87 -11.26 30.16 11.88
CA GLU A 87 -11.06 31.60 11.69
C GLU A 87 -9.83 32.08 12.46
N TYR A 88 -9.58 31.52 13.65
CA TYR A 88 -8.36 31.75 14.41
C TYR A 88 -7.11 31.22 13.67
N ARG A 89 -7.21 30.06 13.01
CA ARG A 89 -6.14 29.54 12.14
C ARG A 89 -5.88 30.43 10.93
N ARG A 90 -6.93 30.91 10.24
CA ARG A 90 -6.77 31.86 9.12
C ARG A 90 -6.07 33.15 9.54
N ILE A 91 -6.50 33.78 10.62
CA ILE A 91 -5.89 35.03 11.12
C ILE A 91 -4.42 34.82 11.52
N ARG A 92 -4.10 33.66 12.11
CA ARG A 92 -2.72 33.30 12.46
C ARG A 92 -1.84 33.09 11.21
N ASP A 93 -2.36 32.40 10.20
CA ASP A 93 -1.63 32.11 8.96
C ASP A 93 -1.45 33.37 8.09
N GLU A 94 -2.44 34.27 8.07
CA GLU A 94 -2.34 35.57 7.38
C GLU A 94 -1.34 36.51 8.06
N LYS A 95 -1.33 36.59 9.40
CA LYS A 95 -0.30 37.34 10.14
C LYS A 95 1.11 36.78 9.93
N GLN A 96 1.26 35.46 9.93
CA GLN A 96 2.56 34.84 9.64
C GLN A 96 3.02 35.09 8.20
N ALA A 97 2.11 35.13 7.22
CA ALA A 97 2.44 35.46 5.84
C ALA A 97 2.89 36.93 5.69
N GLU A 98 2.20 37.87 6.34
CA GLU A 98 2.62 39.28 6.34
C GLU A 98 3.99 39.51 7.01
N ASP A 99 4.27 38.81 8.11
CA ASP A 99 5.53 38.95 8.83
C ASP A 99 6.72 38.36 8.04
N VAL A 100 6.49 37.29 7.27
CA VAL A 100 7.49 36.70 6.37
C VAL A 100 7.80 37.63 5.19
N ASP A 101 6.80 38.27 4.59
CA ASP A 101 7.02 39.22 3.49
C ASP A 101 7.72 40.50 3.97
N LYS A 102 7.35 41.04 5.14
CA LYS A 102 8.04 42.19 5.74
C LYS A 102 9.50 41.87 6.05
N LYS A 103 9.79 40.66 6.55
CA LYS A 103 11.17 40.20 6.80
C LYS A 103 11.97 40.04 5.50
N TYR A 104 11.38 39.45 4.47
CA TYR A 104 12.04 39.25 3.17
C TYR A 104 12.37 40.58 2.46
N ILE A 105 11.47 41.57 2.52
CA ILE A 105 11.73 42.92 1.99
C ILE A 105 12.85 43.61 2.80
N LYS A 106 12.87 43.46 4.13
CA LYS A 106 13.88 44.08 4.99
C LYS A 106 15.29 43.51 4.75
N GLU A 107 15.41 42.20 4.54
CA GLU A 107 16.69 41.53 4.25
C GLU A 107 17.22 41.84 2.85
N LYS A 108 16.34 42.09 1.87
CA LYS A 108 16.75 42.31 0.48
C LYS A 108 17.14 43.76 0.18
N TYR A 109 16.62 44.73 0.93
CA TYR A 109 16.78 46.16 0.63
C TYR A 109 17.56 46.97 1.70
N ILE A 110 18.09 46.30 2.73
CA ILE A 110 18.93 46.94 3.76
C ILE A 110 20.24 46.15 3.90
N LYS A 111 21.36 46.74 3.48
CA LYS A 111 22.71 46.21 3.71
C LYS A 111 23.47 47.21 4.60
N ASN A 112 23.93 46.76 5.76
CA ASN A 112 24.65 47.58 6.77
C ASN A 112 23.85 48.76 7.35
N GLY A 113 22.55 48.58 7.61
CA GLY A 113 21.74 49.58 8.32
C GLY A 113 21.39 50.84 7.52
N LYS A 114 21.76 50.90 6.24
CA LYS A 114 21.36 51.98 5.31
C LYS A 114 20.47 51.40 4.20
N PRO A 115 19.35 52.08 3.84
CA PRO A 115 18.55 51.69 2.68
C PRO A 115 19.44 51.71 1.44
N ILE A 116 19.36 50.68 0.60
CA ILE A 116 20.05 50.67 -0.69
C ILE A 116 19.35 51.71 -1.57
N GLU A 117 20.01 52.83 -1.88
CA GLU A 117 19.51 53.76 -2.89
C GLU A 117 19.44 53.05 -4.23
N ILE A 118 18.23 52.83 -4.72
CA ILE A 118 18.00 52.37 -6.09
C ILE A 118 18.38 53.54 -7.00
N PRO A 119 19.37 53.41 -7.89
CA PRO A 119 19.70 54.47 -8.82
C PRO A 119 18.45 54.83 -9.61
N LYS A 120 17.99 56.08 -9.51
CA LYS A 120 16.99 56.63 -10.43
C LYS A 120 17.66 56.65 -11.80
N LEU A 121 17.45 55.59 -12.58
CA LEU A 121 17.82 55.52 -13.99
C LEU A 121 17.09 56.67 -14.70
N THR A 122 17.83 57.73 -15.00
CA THR A 122 17.35 58.86 -15.78
C THR A 122 17.03 58.35 -17.20
N SER A 123 15.88 58.77 -17.72
CA SER A 123 15.26 58.28 -18.96
C SER A 123 16.01 58.63 -20.26
N LYS A 124 17.29 59.02 -20.20
CA LYS A 124 18.00 59.64 -21.33
C LYS A 124 19.27 58.94 -21.82
N GLU A 125 19.68 57.80 -21.26
CA GLU A 125 20.86 57.05 -21.74
C GLU A 125 20.58 55.61 -22.18
N ASN A 126 19.35 55.33 -22.65
CA ASN A 126 18.94 53.98 -23.05
C ASN A 126 18.53 53.86 -24.53
N THR A 127 18.99 54.75 -25.39
CA THR A 127 18.54 54.83 -26.79
C THR A 127 19.44 54.16 -27.83
N ASN A 128 20.57 53.51 -27.47
CA ASN A 128 21.46 52.91 -28.48
C ASN A 128 21.88 51.45 -28.24
N ILE A 129 21.10 50.67 -27.47
CA ILE A 129 21.14 49.21 -27.62
C ILE A 129 20.12 48.86 -28.71
N VAL A 130 20.59 48.83 -29.96
CA VAL A 130 19.87 48.20 -31.07
C VAL A 130 19.66 46.74 -30.69
N ARG A 131 18.51 46.45 -30.06
CA ARG A 131 18.02 45.08 -29.90
C ARG A 131 17.81 44.55 -31.31
N LYS A 132 18.81 43.83 -31.84
CA LYS A 132 18.64 43.00 -33.02
C LYS A 132 17.36 42.20 -32.79
N ALA A 133 16.35 42.44 -33.64
CA ALA A 133 15.07 41.77 -33.53
C ALA A 133 15.37 40.26 -33.38
N PRO A 134 14.89 39.59 -32.32
CA PRO A 134 15.13 38.18 -32.13
C PRO A 134 14.59 37.48 -33.37
N GLN A 135 15.49 36.93 -34.19
CA GLN A 135 15.09 36.22 -35.39
C GLN A 135 14.07 35.16 -34.96
N GLU A 136 12.89 35.18 -35.58
CA GLU A 136 11.81 34.24 -35.35
C GLU A 136 12.32 32.83 -35.66
N THR A 137 12.92 32.19 -34.66
CA THR A 137 13.23 30.77 -34.71
C THR A 137 11.87 30.08 -34.74
N LYS A 138 11.45 29.61 -35.92
CA LYS A 138 10.25 28.79 -36.10
C LYS A 138 10.33 27.62 -35.13
N LYS A 139 9.65 27.73 -33.98
CA LYS A 139 9.57 26.67 -32.99
C LYS A 139 8.92 25.47 -33.67
N VAL A 140 9.74 24.49 -34.04
CA VAL A 140 9.28 23.20 -34.54
C VAL A 140 8.34 22.63 -33.49
N ARG A 141 7.05 22.54 -33.84
CA ARG A 141 6.01 22.09 -32.93
C ARG A 141 6.26 20.61 -32.65
N GLN A 142 6.84 20.29 -31.50
CA GLN A 142 7.12 18.92 -31.11
C GLN A 142 5.84 18.08 -31.23
N LYS A 143 5.94 16.95 -31.94
CA LYS A 143 4.83 16.03 -32.17
C LYS A 143 4.30 15.56 -30.82
N LYS A 144 2.99 15.75 -30.56
CA LYS A 144 2.35 15.27 -29.34
C LYS A 144 2.45 13.74 -29.30
N THR A 145 3.22 13.20 -28.35
CA THR A 145 3.23 11.77 -28.05
C THR A 145 2.04 11.44 -27.17
N TYR A 146 1.30 10.38 -27.48
CA TYR A 146 0.20 9.87 -26.67
C TYR A 146 0.64 8.59 -25.97
N VAL A 147 0.30 8.43 -24.70
CA VAL A 147 0.47 7.17 -23.96
C VAL A 147 -0.81 6.37 -24.13
N VAL A 148 -0.71 5.21 -24.78
CA VAL A 148 -1.81 4.25 -24.91
C VAL A 148 -1.67 3.24 -23.79
N LEU A 149 -2.74 3.07 -23.00
CA LEU A 149 -2.80 2.07 -21.92
C LEU A 149 -3.77 0.98 -22.35
N GLU A 150 -3.25 -0.21 -22.61
CA GLU A 150 -4.05 -1.38 -23.00
C GLU A 150 -4.81 -1.95 -21.80
N GLU A 151 -6.07 -2.32 -22.00
CA GLU A 151 -6.93 -2.87 -20.95
C GLU A 151 -6.60 -4.33 -20.71
N ASN A 152 -5.75 -4.58 -19.73
CA ASN A 152 -5.34 -5.92 -19.33
C ASN A 152 -5.21 -6.01 -17.80
N SER A 153 -4.90 -7.21 -17.30
CA SER A 153 -4.80 -7.49 -15.86
C SER A 153 -3.74 -6.63 -15.18
N GLU A 154 -2.63 -6.33 -15.86
CA GLU A 154 -1.56 -5.48 -15.31
C GLU A 154 -2.04 -4.03 -15.11
N LEU A 155 -2.69 -3.46 -16.12
CA LEU A 155 -3.26 -2.12 -15.99
C LEU A 155 -4.35 -2.10 -14.92
N ALA A 156 -5.18 -3.14 -14.81
CA ALA A 156 -6.20 -3.25 -13.77
C ALA A 156 -5.59 -3.27 -12.36
N GLU A 157 -4.50 -4.02 -12.15
CA GLU A 157 -3.74 -4.03 -10.89
C GLU A 157 -3.18 -2.64 -10.58
N MET A 158 -2.55 -1.97 -11.56
CA MET A 158 -2.03 -0.61 -11.37
C MET A 158 -3.13 0.42 -11.07
N VAL A 159 -4.27 0.36 -11.75
CA VAL A 159 -5.42 1.23 -11.47
C VAL A 159 -5.89 1.05 -10.04
N SER A 160 -5.99 -0.19 -9.56
CA SER A 160 -6.38 -0.49 -8.17
C SER A 160 -5.33 -0.04 -7.14
N ILE A 161 -4.04 -0.17 -7.45
CA ILE A 161 -2.97 0.40 -6.61
C ILE A 161 -3.12 1.93 -6.53
N ILE A 162 -3.46 2.60 -7.64
CA ILE A 162 -3.69 4.05 -7.65
C ILE A 162 -4.98 4.41 -6.86
N LEU A 163 -6.01 3.58 -6.91
CA LEU A 163 -7.24 3.78 -6.13
C LEU A 163 -6.99 3.68 -4.62
N GLY A 164 -6.10 2.80 -4.16
CA GLY A 164 -5.74 2.71 -2.74
C GLY A 164 -4.70 3.75 -2.30
N ASP A 165 -3.45 3.58 -2.72
CA ASP A 165 -2.31 4.41 -2.26
C ASP A 165 -1.95 5.57 -3.19
N GLY A 166 -2.64 5.67 -4.33
CA GLY A 166 -2.39 6.69 -5.35
C GLY A 166 -3.15 8.00 -5.19
N SER A 167 -2.68 9.02 -5.89
CA SER A 167 -3.32 10.32 -6.04
C SER A 167 -3.03 10.94 -7.40
N ILE A 168 -4.06 11.57 -7.98
CA ILE A 168 -3.95 12.41 -9.19
C ILE A 168 -4.50 13.80 -8.82
N PRO A 169 -3.65 14.79 -8.49
CA PRO A 169 -4.11 16.11 -8.09
C PRO A 169 -4.80 16.84 -9.26
N LYS A 170 -5.90 17.57 -9.00
CA LYS A 170 -6.64 18.32 -10.04
C LYS A 170 -5.79 19.35 -10.79
N THR A 171 -4.83 19.96 -10.10
CA THR A 171 -4.03 21.08 -10.61
C THR A 171 -2.65 20.67 -11.15
N LYS A 172 -2.29 19.38 -11.08
CA LYS A 172 -0.94 18.92 -11.44
C LYS A 172 -1.03 17.75 -12.40
N ASN A 173 -0.21 17.79 -13.45
CA ASN A 173 -0.03 16.67 -14.39
C ASN A 173 0.86 15.60 -13.76
N ARG A 174 0.47 15.08 -12.59
CA ARG A 174 1.23 14.10 -11.83
C ARG A 174 0.33 12.98 -11.33
N VAL A 175 0.76 11.74 -11.52
CA VAL A 175 0.30 10.60 -10.72
C VAL A 175 1.34 10.33 -9.63
N ARG A 176 0.88 10.03 -8.42
CA ARG A 176 1.74 9.73 -7.28
C ARG A 176 1.19 8.55 -6.49
N ILE A 177 2.05 7.60 -6.15
CA ILE A 177 1.75 6.52 -5.19
C ILE A 177 2.58 6.77 -3.92
N THR A 178 1.97 6.62 -2.75
CA THR A 178 2.64 6.82 -1.45
C THR A 178 2.60 5.53 -0.67
N LEU A 179 3.77 4.95 -0.37
CA LEU A 179 3.91 3.68 0.35
C LEU A 179 4.64 3.89 1.67
N ASN A 180 4.54 2.93 2.60
CA ASN A 180 5.31 2.94 3.84
C ASN A 180 6.82 2.80 3.57
N LYS A 181 7.66 3.60 4.23
CA LYS A 181 9.13 3.59 4.02
C LYS A 181 9.82 2.39 4.68
N THR A 182 9.32 1.93 5.83
CA THR A 182 9.96 0.84 6.59
C THR A 182 9.36 -0.53 6.31
N GLU A 183 8.10 -0.57 5.93
CA GLU A 183 7.38 -1.82 5.70
C GLU A 183 7.48 -2.23 4.23
N GLU A 184 7.63 -3.53 3.99
CA GLU A 184 7.47 -4.14 2.66
C GLU A 184 8.38 -3.55 1.56
N PRO A 185 9.71 -3.53 1.75
CA PRO A 185 10.65 -3.02 0.75
C PRO A 185 10.49 -3.69 -0.63
N GLN A 186 10.16 -4.98 -0.63
CA GLN A 186 9.89 -5.76 -1.84
C GLN A 186 8.68 -5.22 -2.63
N TYR A 187 7.60 -4.83 -1.93
CA TYR A 187 6.42 -4.26 -2.58
C TYR A 187 6.72 -2.88 -3.16
N ARG A 188 7.53 -2.05 -2.48
CA ARG A 188 8.00 -0.77 -3.05
C ARG A 188 8.78 -0.99 -4.35
N LYS A 189 9.74 -1.93 -4.34
CA LYS A 189 10.54 -2.27 -5.53
C LYS A 189 9.65 -2.73 -6.68
N PHE A 190 8.67 -3.58 -6.38
CA PHE A 190 7.66 -4.00 -7.35
C PHE A 190 6.89 -2.81 -7.94
N VAL A 191 6.28 -1.96 -7.11
CA VAL A 191 5.47 -0.82 -7.58
C VAL A 191 6.30 0.15 -8.41
N TYR A 192 7.55 0.41 -8.03
CA TYR A 192 8.46 1.25 -8.82
C TYR A 192 8.67 0.69 -10.24
N GLY A 193 9.10 -0.57 -10.35
CA GLY A 193 9.32 -1.22 -11.63
C GLY A 193 8.02 -1.37 -12.43
N PHE A 194 6.90 -1.57 -11.74
CA PHE A 194 5.59 -1.72 -12.38
C PHE A 194 5.08 -0.41 -12.99
N MET A 195 5.29 0.72 -12.30
CA MET A 195 5.05 2.05 -12.87
C MET A 195 5.93 2.31 -14.08
N GLU A 196 7.23 1.99 -14.01
CA GLU A 196 8.15 2.17 -15.13
C GLU A 196 7.75 1.33 -16.34
N LYS A 197 7.43 0.05 -16.12
CA LYS A 197 6.99 -0.90 -17.16
C LYS A 197 5.73 -0.41 -17.88
N LEU A 198 4.70 -0.01 -17.14
CA LEU A 198 3.40 0.36 -17.70
C LEU A 198 3.41 1.75 -18.36
N PHE A 199 4.08 2.72 -17.73
CA PHE A 199 4.06 4.10 -18.22
C PHE A 199 5.24 4.45 -19.12
N LYS A 200 6.19 3.53 -19.30
CA LYS A 200 7.45 3.72 -20.05
C LYS A 200 8.19 4.98 -19.59
N LYS A 201 8.11 5.26 -18.29
CA LYS A 201 8.64 6.46 -17.64
C LYS A 201 9.11 6.12 -16.23
N LYS A 202 10.35 6.50 -15.91
CA LYS A 202 10.92 6.35 -14.57
C LYS A 202 10.16 7.19 -13.55
N PRO A 203 9.62 6.61 -12.47
CA PRO A 203 9.08 7.38 -11.36
C PRO A 203 10.20 8.13 -10.63
N SER A 204 9.96 9.38 -10.24
CA SER A 204 10.80 10.07 -9.26
C SER A 204 10.47 9.57 -7.85
N ILE A 205 11.48 9.34 -7.01
CA ILE A 205 11.31 8.93 -5.61
C ILE A 205 11.54 10.15 -4.71
N TYR A 206 10.65 10.36 -3.75
CA TYR A 206 10.80 11.37 -2.70
C TYR A 206 10.51 10.76 -1.33
N LYS A 207 11.47 10.87 -0.41
CA LYS A 207 11.39 10.40 0.98
C LYS A 207 11.18 11.62 1.91
N PRO A 208 9.94 11.98 2.30
CA PRO A 208 9.72 13.03 3.31
C PRO A 208 10.52 12.76 4.60
N ARG A 209 11.06 13.81 5.21
CA ARG A 209 11.83 13.70 6.47
C ARG A 209 10.92 13.50 7.68
N ASP A 210 9.68 13.97 7.59
CA ASP A 210 8.67 14.06 8.64
C ASP A 210 7.64 12.92 8.61
N ALA A 211 7.79 11.95 7.70
CA ALA A 211 6.84 10.86 7.56
C ALA A 211 7.54 9.54 7.22
N ASN A 212 7.00 8.44 7.74
CA ASN A 212 7.42 7.09 7.41
C ASN A 212 6.88 6.64 6.03
N ALA A 213 7.15 7.44 4.98
CA ALA A 213 6.57 7.28 3.67
C ALA A 213 7.61 7.43 2.54
N VAL A 214 7.32 6.78 1.40
CA VAL A 214 8.04 6.94 0.13
C VAL A 214 7.02 7.34 -0.92
N LYS A 215 7.25 8.46 -1.59
CA LYS A 215 6.38 8.97 -2.66
C LYS A 215 7.04 8.68 -4.01
N MET A 216 6.41 7.85 -4.82
CA MET A 216 6.78 7.60 -6.21
C MET A 216 5.90 8.46 -7.10
N SER A 217 6.46 9.16 -8.08
CA SER A 217 5.71 10.13 -8.88
C SER A 217 6.13 10.16 -10.35
N ILE A 218 5.16 10.27 -11.25
CA ILE A 218 5.40 10.54 -12.67
C ILE A 218 4.72 11.86 -13.01
N ASN A 219 5.51 12.85 -13.44
CA ASN A 219 5.03 14.14 -13.92
C ASN A 219 4.85 14.09 -15.45
N SER A 220 3.69 13.61 -15.92
CA SER A 220 3.37 13.56 -17.35
C SER A 220 1.89 13.83 -17.58
N LYS A 221 1.60 14.78 -18.46
CA LYS A 221 0.24 15.14 -18.87
C LYS A 221 -0.42 14.01 -19.63
N GLU A 222 0.36 13.29 -20.42
CA GLU A 222 -0.04 12.16 -21.24
C GLU A 222 -0.47 10.99 -20.37
N VAL A 223 0.33 10.62 -19.37
CA VAL A 223 0.01 9.55 -18.41
C VAL A 223 -1.25 9.89 -17.63
N VAL A 224 -1.34 11.11 -17.07
CA VAL A 224 -2.53 11.52 -16.31
C VAL A 224 -3.78 11.51 -17.18
N ARG A 225 -3.73 12.01 -18.41
CA ARG A 225 -4.87 11.95 -19.33
C ARG A 225 -5.26 10.52 -19.67
N ALA A 226 -4.28 9.64 -19.93
CA ALA A 226 -4.55 8.24 -20.21
C ALA A 226 -5.25 7.56 -19.02
N LEU A 227 -4.79 7.80 -17.79
CA LEU A 227 -5.41 7.28 -16.57
C LEU A 227 -6.83 7.83 -16.35
N ILE A 228 -7.07 9.12 -16.61
CA ILE A 228 -8.41 9.72 -16.54
C ILE A 228 -9.35 9.08 -17.57
N ASN A 229 -8.86 8.89 -18.80
CA ASN A 229 -9.62 8.20 -19.86
C ASN A 229 -9.93 6.74 -19.50
N LYS A 230 -9.14 6.12 -18.62
CA LYS A 230 -9.42 4.79 -18.05
C LYS A 230 -10.35 4.80 -16.83
N GLY A 231 -10.93 5.95 -16.50
CA GLY A 231 -11.97 6.07 -15.47
C GLY A 231 -11.49 6.59 -14.11
N LEU A 232 -10.20 6.91 -13.95
CA LEU A 232 -9.72 7.51 -12.71
C LEU A 232 -10.12 8.99 -12.60
N LYS A 233 -10.58 9.40 -11.41
CA LYS A 233 -11.02 10.78 -11.14
C LYS A 233 -9.94 11.55 -10.38
N PRO A 234 -9.50 12.73 -10.85
CA PRO A 234 -8.51 13.53 -10.13
C PRO A 234 -9.12 14.22 -8.90
N GLY A 235 -8.34 14.36 -7.84
CA GLY A 235 -8.73 15.04 -6.60
C GLY A 235 -8.99 14.09 -5.43
N ASP A 236 -9.92 14.49 -4.56
CA ASP A 236 -10.23 13.80 -3.31
C ASP A 236 -11.08 12.55 -3.58
N LYS A 237 -10.49 11.37 -3.35
CA LYS A 237 -11.12 10.07 -3.61
C LYS A 237 -12.31 9.80 -2.70
N LYS A 238 -12.26 10.26 -1.44
CA LYS A 238 -13.33 10.09 -0.45
C LYS A 238 -14.54 10.93 -0.85
N LYS A 239 -14.33 12.20 -1.22
CA LYS A 239 -15.42 13.08 -1.69
C LYS A 239 -16.07 12.55 -2.96
N HIS A 240 -15.28 12.03 -3.90
CA HIS A 240 -15.82 11.51 -5.16
C HIS A 240 -16.42 10.10 -5.06
N GLN A 241 -16.29 9.42 -3.92
CA GLN A 241 -16.69 8.03 -3.74
C GLN A 241 -16.22 7.16 -4.92
N VAL A 242 -14.90 7.11 -5.10
CA VAL A 242 -14.28 6.40 -6.24
C VAL A 242 -14.72 4.94 -6.32
N GLU A 243 -14.76 4.42 -7.53
CA GLU A 243 -15.22 3.07 -7.86
C GLU A 243 -14.26 2.46 -8.88
N VAL A 244 -14.27 1.13 -9.00
CA VAL A 244 -13.49 0.40 -9.99
C VAL A 244 -14.10 0.66 -11.38
N PRO A 245 -13.29 1.11 -12.37
CA PRO A 245 -13.77 1.32 -13.73
C PRO A 245 -14.46 0.10 -14.35
N GLN A 246 -15.54 0.32 -15.09
CA GLN A 246 -16.36 -0.76 -15.65
C GLN A 246 -15.59 -1.74 -16.53
N TRP A 247 -14.59 -1.27 -17.29
CA TRP A 247 -13.78 -2.15 -18.14
C TRP A 247 -12.99 -3.21 -17.33
N ILE A 248 -12.62 -2.89 -16.07
CA ILE A 248 -11.97 -3.85 -15.18
C ILE A 248 -12.96 -4.94 -14.77
N LYS A 249 -14.22 -4.59 -14.57
CA LYS A 249 -15.26 -5.51 -14.11
C LYS A 249 -15.73 -6.47 -15.19
N LYS A 250 -15.45 -6.22 -16.47
CA LYS A 250 -15.92 -7.06 -17.59
C LYS A 250 -15.19 -8.40 -17.65
N GLU A 251 -13.86 -8.34 -17.67
CA GLU A 251 -13.01 -9.51 -17.87
C GLU A 251 -12.54 -10.12 -16.54
N GLU A 252 -12.55 -11.44 -16.44
CA GLU A 252 -12.13 -12.15 -15.22
C GLU A 252 -10.68 -11.82 -14.83
N GLU A 253 -9.76 -11.80 -15.79
CA GLU A 253 -8.35 -11.49 -15.55
C GLU A 253 -8.15 -10.07 -15.04
N ASN A 254 -8.96 -9.12 -15.49
CA ASN A 254 -8.91 -7.73 -15.02
C ASN A 254 -9.46 -7.63 -13.58
N ARG A 255 -10.57 -8.32 -13.27
CA ARG A 255 -11.08 -8.42 -11.90
C ARG A 255 -10.03 -9.02 -10.96
N ARG A 256 -9.32 -10.06 -11.41
CA ARG A 256 -8.25 -10.71 -10.64
C ARG A 256 -7.09 -9.75 -10.35
N GLY A 257 -6.57 -9.06 -11.37
CA GLY A 257 -5.51 -8.05 -11.21
C GLY A 257 -5.95 -6.91 -10.29
N SER A 258 -7.19 -6.43 -10.45
CA SER A 258 -7.78 -5.40 -9.60
C SER A 258 -7.89 -5.82 -8.13
N LEU A 259 -8.43 -7.01 -7.84
CA LEU A 259 -8.53 -7.54 -6.47
C LEU A 259 -7.15 -7.66 -5.80
N ARG A 260 -6.13 -8.08 -6.56
CA ARG A 260 -4.74 -8.12 -6.09
C ARG A 260 -4.24 -6.72 -5.72
N GLY A 261 -4.38 -5.73 -6.60
CA GLY A 261 -3.96 -4.36 -6.34
C GLY A 261 -4.71 -3.68 -5.18
N LEU A 262 -6.00 -3.99 -4.99
CA LEU A 262 -6.79 -3.48 -3.85
C LEU A 262 -6.33 -4.09 -2.53
N ILE A 263 -6.09 -5.41 -2.48
CA ILE A 263 -5.59 -6.05 -1.25
C ILE A 263 -4.15 -5.63 -0.93
N ASP A 264 -3.32 -5.44 -1.95
CA ASP A 264 -1.92 -5.04 -1.76
C ASP A 264 -1.76 -3.57 -1.32
N THR A 265 -2.79 -2.74 -1.46
CA THR A 265 -2.82 -1.38 -0.90
C THR A 265 -3.65 -1.33 0.38
N ASP A 266 -4.95 -1.06 0.27
CA ASP A 266 -5.89 -0.86 1.39
C ASP A 266 -6.30 -2.15 2.11
N GLY A 267 -5.93 -3.32 1.57
CA GLY A 267 -6.19 -4.60 2.21
C GLY A 267 -5.18 -5.01 3.28
N SER A 268 -5.57 -6.00 4.08
CA SER A 268 -4.72 -6.60 5.11
C SER A 268 -4.96 -8.10 5.20
N ILE A 269 -3.87 -8.88 5.21
CA ILE A 269 -3.86 -10.29 5.57
C ILE A 269 -3.20 -10.38 6.95
N HIS A 270 -3.92 -10.88 7.94
CA HIS A 270 -3.47 -10.91 9.33
C HIS A 270 -4.03 -12.11 10.09
N ILE A 271 -3.46 -12.36 11.28
CA ILE A 271 -3.92 -13.43 12.17
C ILE A 271 -4.97 -12.88 13.14
N HIS A 272 -6.12 -13.54 13.20
CA HIS A 272 -7.08 -13.34 14.26
C HIS A 272 -6.63 -14.16 15.49
N LYS A 273 -6.04 -13.48 16.47
CA LYS A 273 -5.30 -14.10 17.58
C LYS A 273 -6.13 -15.13 18.38
N TYR A 274 -7.41 -14.86 18.62
CA TYR A 274 -8.26 -15.71 19.48
C TYR A 274 -8.56 -17.08 18.88
N ASN A 275 -8.80 -17.15 17.57
CA ASN A 275 -9.18 -18.38 16.88
C ASN A 275 -8.01 -18.97 16.07
N LYS A 276 -6.81 -18.36 16.17
CA LYS A 276 -5.59 -18.76 15.46
C LYS A 276 -5.83 -18.97 13.96
N SER A 277 -6.66 -18.11 13.35
CA SER A 277 -7.00 -18.17 11.93
C SER A 277 -6.46 -16.98 11.16
N ILE A 278 -6.27 -17.16 9.85
CA ILE A 278 -5.96 -16.07 8.94
C ILE A 278 -7.27 -15.32 8.63
N ARG A 279 -7.18 -14.01 8.43
CA ARG A 279 -8.28 -13.16 7.99
C ARG A 279 -7.77 -12.21 6.91
N ILE A 280 -8.58 -12.01 5.88
CA ILE A 280 -8.36 -10.97 4.87
C ILE A 280 -9.38 -9.87 5.12
N THR A 281 -8.95 -8.62 5.11
CA THR A 281 -9.82 -7.47 5.34
C THR A 281 -9.51 -6.40 4.33
N PHE A 282 -10.56 -5.77 3.81
CA PHE A 282 -10.45 -4.63 2.91
C PHE A 282 -11.20 -3.45 3.55
N LYS A 283 -10.53 -2.30 3.68
CA LYS A 283 -11.08 -1.09 4.30
C LYS A 283 -10.90 0.10 3.38
N ASN A 284 -11.95 0.88 3.17
CA ASN A 284 -11.84 2.09 2.35
C ASN A 284 -12.91 3.11 2.75
N ALA A 285 -12.63 4.40 2.55
CA ALA A 285 -13.59 5.47 2.81
C ALA A 285 -14.68 5.61 1.73
N SER A 286 -14.50 4.95 0.58
CA SER A 286 -15.52 4.85 -0.44
C SER A 286 -16.34 3.57 -0.31
N LEU A 287 -17.64 3.73 -0.04
CA LEU A 287 -18.58 2.61 -0.02
C LEU A 287 -18.70 1.94 -1.39
N ARG A 288 -18.60 2.72 -2.47
CA ARG A 288 -18.65 2.18 -3.84
C ARG A 288 -17.49 1.24 -4.10
N LEU A 289 -16.26 1.62 -3.70
CA LEU A 289 -15.10 0.75 -3.84
C LEU A 289 -15.22 -0.55 -3.01
N ILE A 290 -15.81 -0.49 -1.81
CA ILE A 290 -16.11 -1.70 -1.02
C ILE A 290 -17.11 -2.60 -1.75
N ASN A 291 -18.19 -2.04 -2.30
CA ASN A 291 -19.19 -2.81 -3.03
C ASN A 291 -18.57 -3.49 -4.26
N ASP A 292 -17.73 -2.77 -5.01
CA ASP A 292 -17.02 -3.32 -6.16
C ASP A 292 -16.07 -4.46 -5.78
N TYR A 293 -15.35 -4.31 -4.66
CA TYR A 293 -14.50 -5.37 -4.13
C TYR A 293 -15.30 -6.64 -3.81
N ARG A 294 -16.46 -6.50 -3.17
CA ARG A 294 -17.35 -7.64 -2.85
C ARG A 294 -17.88 -8.30 -4.12
N GLU A 295 -18.42 -7.50 -5.04
CA GLU A 295 -18.96 -7.97 -6.32
C GLU A 295 -17.90 -8.78 -7.08
N MET A 296 -16.67 -8.25 -7.18
CA MET A 296 -15.57 -8.96 -7.83
C MET A 296 -15.21 -10.26 -7.08
N CYS A 297 -15.18 -10.27 -5.74
CA CYS A 297 -14.95 -11.50 -4.96
C CYS A 297 -16.03 -12.56 -5.22
N ASP A 298 -17.30 -12.14 -5.31
CA ASP A 298 -18.42 -13.04 -5.57
C ASP A 298 -18.27 -13.73 -6.93
N THR A 299 -17.74 -13.05 -7.95
CA THR A 299 -17.44 -13.69 -9.26
C THR A 299 -16.42 -14.83 -9.18
N PHE A 300 -15.58 -14.86 -8.14
CA PHE A 300 -14.62 -15.94 -7.87
C PHE A 300 -15.15 -16.98 -6.88
N ASN A 301 -16.42 -16.91 -6.49
CA ASN A 301 -17.05 -17.71 -5.44
C ASN A 301 -16.34 -17.55 -4.09
N ILE A 302 -15.96 -16.31 -3.75
CA ILE A 302 -15.32 -15.95 -2.49
C ILE A 302 -16.28 -15.08 -1.69
N SER A 303 -16.85 -15.65 -0.63
CA SER A 303 -17.83 -14.93 0.18
C SER A 303 -17.16 -13.91 1.11
N THR A 304 -17.77 -12.72 1.18
CA THR A 304 -17.35 -11.61 2.04
C THR A 304 -18.39 -11.34 3.14
N GLN A 305 -17.91 -11.05 4.35
CA GLN A 305 -18.74 -10.65 5.49
C GLN A 305 -19.49 -9.35 5.20
N LYS A 306 -20.58 -9.08 5.91
CA LYS A 306 -21.34 -7.82 5.79
C LYS A 306 -20.44 -6.59 5.92
N ILE A 307 -20.79 -5.51 5.22
CA ILE A 307 -20.06 -4.25 5.31
C ILE A 307 -20.34 -3.64 6.69
N PHE A 308 -19.27 -3.25 7.38
CA PHE A 308 -19.36 -2.49 8.62
C PHE A 308 -18.83 -1.08 8.41
N TYR A 309 -19.40 -0.11 9.11
CA TYR A 309 -19.04 1.31 9.04
C TYR A 309 -18.41 1.74 10.36
N ASP A 310 -17.11 2.06 10.34
CA ASP A 310 -16.39 2.64 11.46
C ASP A 310 -16.63 4.15 11.49
N LYS A 311 -17.58 4.58 12.33
CA LYS A 311 -17.94 5.99 12.49
C LYS A 311 -16.77 6.88 12.91
N ILE A 312 -15.79 6.35 13.65
CA ILE A 312 -14.67 7.13 14.18
C ILE A 312 -13.67 7.43 13.08
N LYS A 313 -13.39 6.43 12.23
CA LYS A 313 -12.45 6.59 11.11
C LYS A 313 -13.12 7.06 9.83
N ASP A 314 -14.45 7.12 9.82
CA ASP A 314 -15.29 7.43 8.67
C ASP A 314 -14.84 6.62 7.45
N ASN A 315 -14.87 5.30 7.63
CA ASN A 315 -14.55 4.30 6.63
C ASN A 315 -15.42 3.05 6.75
N PHE A 316 -15.43 2.27 5.68
CA PHE A 316 -16.15 1.03 5.56
C PHE A 316 -15.16 -0.13 5.52
N ASP A 317 -15.55 -1.29 6.06
CA ASP A 317 -14.78 -2.51 5.92
C ASP A 317 -15.63 -3.74 5.61
N THR A 318 -14.97 -4.73 5.00
CA THR A 318 -15.50 -6.07 4.78
C THR A 318 -14.36 -7.08 4.92
N GLN A 319 -14.70 -8.33 5.21
CA GLN A 319 -13.74 -9.35 5.65
C GLN A 319 -14.01 -10.69 4.95
N ILE A 320 -12.96 -11.47 4.76
CA ILE A 320 -13.02 -12.89 4.37
C ILE A 320 -12.46 -13.68 5.55
N GLU A 321 -13.29 -14.59 6.09
CA GLU A 321 -12.98 -15.31 7.34
C GLU A 321 -13.03 -16.83 7.20
N THR A 322 -13.77 -17.37 6.23
CA THR A 322 -13.86 -18.82 6.10
C THR A 322 -12.58 -19.38 5.48
N LYS A 323 -12.06 -20.49 6.00
CA LYS A 323 -10.83 -21.11 5.49
C LYS A 323 -10.92 -21.40 3.98
N LYS A 324 -12.05 -21.96 3.52
CA LYS A 324 -12.35 -22.16 2.09
C LYS A 324 -12.14 -20.88 1.27
N ASP A 325 -12.74 -19.78 1.70
CA ASP A 325 -12.71 -18.53 0.94
C ASP A 325 -11.34 -17.85 0.99
N ILE A 326 -10.62 -17.96 2.12
CA ILE A 326 -9.23 -17.50 2.25
C ILE A 326 -8.31 -18.28 1.32
N VAL A 327 -8.41 -19.61 1.31
CA VAL A 327 -7.62 -20.48 0.41
C VAL A 327 -7.93 -20.13 -1.05
N ASN A 328 -9.21 -20.02 -1.42
CA ASN A 328 -9.61 -19.63 -2.77
C ASN A 328 -9.09 -18.23 -3.14
N PHE A 329 -9.10 -17.28 -2.20
CA PHE A 329 -8.60 -15.92 -2.45
C PHE A 329 -7.09 -15.94 -2.69
N ILE A 330 -6.31 -16.61 -1.84
CA ILE A 330 -4.86 -16.69 -1.99
C ILE A 330 -4.49 -17.42 -3.29
N GLU A 331 -5.14 -18.55 -3.58
CA GLU A 331 -4.90 -19.37 -4.78
C GLU A 331 -5.22 -18.61 -6.07
N LYS A 332 -6.40 -17.98 -6.15
CA LYS A 332 -6.89 -17.36 -7.39
C LYS A 332 -6.36 -15.95 -7.60
N ILE A 333 -6.31 -15.13 -6.54
CA ILE A 333 -5.95 -13.71 -6.64
C ILE A 333 -4.44 -13.52 -6.52
N LYS A 334 -3.76 -14.40 -5.75
CA LYS A 334 -2.32 -14.35 -5.50
C LYS A 334 -1.85 -12.96 -5.04
N PRO A 335 -2.42 -12.41 -3.94
CA PRO A 335 -2.03 -11.09 -3.44
C PRO A 335 -0.56 -11.11 -3.06
N ARG A 336 0.21 -10.08 -3.45
CA ARG A 336 1.64 -10.01 -3.15
C ARG A 336 1.87 -9.93 -1.63
N LYS A 337 0.93 -9.30 -0.89
CA LYS A 337 0.86 -9.31 0.59
C LYS A 337 1.06 -10.69 1.19
N TRP A 338 0.54 -11.72 0.57
CA TRP A 338 0.69 -13.08 1.07
C TRP A 338 2.15 -13.52 1.04
N GLU A 339 2.82 -13.29 -0.08
CA GLU A 339 4.18 -13.76 -0.33
C GLU A 339 5.17 -13.18 0.67
N TYR A 340 5.14 -11.85 0.86
CA TYR A 340 6.11 -11.19 1.72
C TYR A 340 5.74 -11.21 3.21
N ARG A 341 4.47 -11.42 3.59
CA ARG A 341 4.07 -11.48 5.02
C ARG A 341 4.02 -12.90 5.59
N ALA A 342 4.00 -13.93 4.75
CA ALA A 342 3.73 -15.29 5.21
C ALA A 342 4.64 -15.74 6.37
N LYS A 343 5.96 -15.54 6.26
CA LYS A 343 6.88 -15.94 7.34
C LYS A 343 6.56 -15.27 8.68
N THR A 344 6.26 -13.97 8.66
CA THR A 344 5.83 -13.24 9.86
C THR A 344 4.48 -13.75 10.37
N LEU A 345 3.52 -14.04 9.50
CA LEU A 345 2.22 -14.58 9.89
C LEU A 345 2.34 -15.97 10.54
N GLY A 346 3.14 -16.87 9.97
CA GLY A 346 3.38 -18.21 10.52
C GLY A 346 4.09 -18.15 11.87
N LEU A 347 5.03 -17.23 12.04
CA LEU A 347 5.70 -17.01 13.31
C LEU A 347 4.78 -16.40 14.37
N VAL A 348 3.88 -15.50 13.97
CA VAL A 348 2.81 -15.00 14.87
C VAL A 348 1.90 -16.15 15.30
N LEU A 349 1.43 -17.00 14.37
CA LEU A 349 0.64 -18.20 14.68
C LEU A 349 1.36 -19.13 15.66
N LYS A 350 2.67 -19.34 15.46
CA LYS A 350 3.50 -20.12 16.39
C LYS A 350 3.50 -19.49 17.78
N SER A 351 3.77 -18.20 17.86
CA SER A 351 3.93 -17.49 19.14
C SER A 351 2.65 -17.42 19.98
N ILE A 352 1.47 -17.55 19.38
CA ILE A 352 0.18 -17.53 20.07
C ILE A 352 -0.27 -18.93 20.53
N SER A 353 0.54 -19.98 20.32
CA SER A 353 0.17 -21.33 20.74
C SER A 353 0.07 -21.45 22.27
N ASP A 354 0.99 -20.81 23.00
CA ASP A 354 1.04 -20.70 24.46
C ASP A 354 0.82 -19.23 24.92
N PRO A 355 -0.30 -18.92 25.59
CA PRO A 355 -0.62 -17.56 26.04
C PRO A 355 0.41 -16.95 27.01
N LYS A 356 1.04 -17.76 27.87
CA LYS A 356 2.03 -17.26 28.86
C LYS A 356 3.28 -16.80 28.13
N LYS A 357 3.83 -17.65 27.26
CA LYS A 357 4.99 -17.30 26.43
C LYS A 357 4.68 -16.13 25.49
N ARG A 358 3.47 -16.08 24.92
CA ARG A 358 3.05 -14.96 24.06
C ARG A 358 3.12 -13.63 24.79
N LYS A 359 2.63 -13.55 26.03
CA LYS A 359 2.67 -12.32 26.83
C LYS A 359 4.10 -11.84 27.06
N LEU A 360 5.03 -12.77 27.32
CA LEU A 360 6.45 -12.46 27.47
C LEU A 360 7.05 -11.89 26.18
N ILE A 361 6.76 -12.52 25.02
CA ILE A 361 7.17 -12.00 23.70
C ILE A 361 6.61 -10.60 23.44
N GLU A 362 5.32 -10.38 23.73
CA GLU A 362 4.67 -9.07 23.52
C GLU A 362 5.29 -7.97 24.39
N ASN A 363 5.62 -8.28 25.65
CA ASN A 363 6.30 -7.35 26.54
C ASN A 363 7.70 -6.97 26.04
N GLU A 364 8.44 -7.89 25.42
CA GLU A 364 9.76 -7.57 24.85
C GLU A 364 9.66 -6.84 23.50
N LEU A 365 8.61 -7.07 22.72
CA LEU A 365 8.37 -6.38 21.45
C LEU A 365 7.90 -4.94 21.63
N ILE A 366 7.16 -4.61 22.70
CA ILE A 366 6.57 -3.27 22.88
C ILE A 366 7.64 -2.18 23.03
N LYS A 367 8.83 -2.52 23.55
CA LYS A 367 9.92 -1.56 23.75
C LYS A 367 10.44 -1.00 22.40
N PRO A 368 10.86 -1.82 21.43
CA PRO A 368 11.27 -1.33 20.11
C PRO A 368 10.11 -1.06 19.15
N TYR A 369 8.92 -1.60 19.42
CA TYR A 369 7.73 -1.47 18.57
C TYR A 369 6.52 -1.09 19.44
N PRO A 370 6.40 0.20 19.82
CA PRO A 370 5.36 0.66 20.75
C PRO A 370 3.95 0.60 20.16
N ASP A 371 3.81 0.60 18.82
CA ASP A 371 2.52 0.28 18.20
C ASP A 371 2.23 -1.21 18.42
N LYS A 372 1.06 -1.51 19.00
CA LYS A 372 0.62 -2.90 19.25
C LYS A 372 0.27 -3.65 17.95
N LYS A 373 0.39 -3.00 16.79
CA LYS A 373 0.22 -3.62 15.48
C LYS A 373 1.40 -4.52 15.12
N VAL A 374 1.11 -5.56 14.33
CA VAL A 374 2.15 -6.41 13.74
C VAL A 374 2.86 -5.60 12.67
N HIS A 375 4.18 -5.52 12.76
CA HIS A 375 5.01 -4.93 11.72
C HIS A 375 5.48 -6.00 10.74
N TYR A 376 5.71 -5.60 9.50
CA TYR A 376 6.17 -6.49 8.43
C TYR A 376 7.53 -6.06 7.89
N SER A 377 8.35 -5.43 8.73
CA SER A 377 9.75 -5.13 8.41
C SER A 377 10.64 -6.34 8.68
N ASN A 378 11.75 -6.47 7.95
CA ASN A 378 12.75 -7.53 8.17
C ASN A 378 13.32 -7.46 9.59
N LYS A 379 13.49 -6.25 10.14
CA LYS A 379 13.94 -6.02 11.52
C LYS A 379 12.95 -6.58 12.52
N TYR A 380 11.65 -6.37 12.31
CA TYR A 380 10.61 -6.93 13.17
C TYR A 380 10.58 -8.46 13.09
N TYR A 381 10.58 -9.02 11.88
CA TYR A 381 10.60 -10.48 11.69
C TYR A 381 11.78 -11.14 12.40
N SER A 382 13.00 -10.60 12.22
CA SER A 382 14.21 -11.10 12.84
C SER A 382 14.13 -11.02 14.38
N HIS A 383 13.60 -9.92 14.91
CA HIS A 383 13.43 -9.76 16.35
C HIS A 383 12.40 -10.75 16.91
N LEU A 384 11.23 -10.88 16.27
CA LEU A 384 10.20 -11.84 16.66
C LEU A 384 10.73 -13.28 16.60
N LYS A 385 11.54 -13.61 15.59
CA LYS A 385 12.15 -14.95 15.43
C LYS A 385 13.06 -15.29 16.60
N ARG A 386 13.99 -14.40 16.93
CA ARG A 386 14.87 -14.54 18.10
C ARG A 386 14.09 -14.69 19.40
N LEU A 387 13.02 -13.92 19.58
CA LEU A 387 12.18 -14.05 20.77
C LEU A 387 11.44 -15.39 20.81
N CYS A 388 10.91 -15.86 19.68
CA CYS A 388 10.31 -17.19 19.59
C CYS A 388 11.31 -18.28 20.01
N GLU A 389 12.53 -18.24 19.49
CA GLU A 389 13.61 -19.18 19.85
C GLU A 389 13.98 -19.07 21.35
N LYS A 390 14.12 -17.85 21.88
CA LYS A 390 14.39 -17.58 23.30
C LYS A 390 13.38 -18.24 24.23
N TYR A 391 12.09 -18.29 23.85
CA TYR A 391 11.03 -18.92 24.65
C TYR A 391 10.74 -20.38 24.25
N GLY A 392 11.65 -21.02 23.51
CA GLY A 392 11.61 -22.43 23.18
C GLY A 392 10.58 -22.80 22.11
N TYR A 393 10.27 -21.88 21.18
CA TYR A 393 9.55 -22.22 19.96
C TYR A 393 10.52 -22.61 18.86
N ASP A 394 10.20 -23.67 18.12
CA ASP A 394 10.85 -23.97 16.85
C ASP A 394 10.44 -22.92 15.79
N ALA A 395 11.37 -22.05 15.44
CA ALA A 395 11.23 -20.99 14.44
C ALA A 395 11.91 -21.32 13.10
N SER A 396 12.14 -22.61 12.83
CA SER A 396 12.53 -23.09 11.50
C SER A 396 11.48 -22.74 10.45
N ASP A 397 11.90 -22.59 9.19
CA ASP A 397 10.97 -22.29 8.09
C ASP A 397 9.89 -23.37 7.95
N ASP A 398 10.24 -24.66 8.11
CA ASP A 398 9.27 -25.74 8.04
C ASP A 398 8.22 -25.66 9.16
N SER A 399 8.64 -25.37 10.40
CA SER A 399 7.70 -25.13 11.51
C SER A 399 6.77 -23.95 11.20
N ILE A 400 7.30 -22.84 10.70
CA ILE A 400 6.53 -21.64 10.32
C ILE A 400 5.48 -21.98 9.24
N PHE A 401 5.87 -22.70 8.19
CA PHE A 401 4.95 -23.07 7.11
C PHE A 401 3.92 -24.12 7.55
N ASN A 402 4.26 -25.02 8.47
CA ASN A 402 3.32 -25.97 9.03
C ASN A 402 2.22 -25.25 9.84
N GLU A 403 2.55 -24.19 10.59
CA GLU A 403 1.53 -23.38 11.28
C GLU A 403 0.57 -22.68 10.30
N LEU A 404 1.10 -22.18 9.17
CA LEU A 404 0.26 -21.60 8.11
C LEU A 404 -0.66 -22.66 7.47
N GLU A 405 -0.14 -23.84 7.19
CA GLU A 405 -0.93 -24.96 6.66
C GLU A 405 -2.06 -25.34 7.63
N ASN A 406 -1.76 -25.47 8.91
CA ASN A 406 -2.76 -25.75 9.95
C ASN A 406 -3.84 -24.65 10.04
N ALA A 407 -3.44 -23.38 9.88
CA ALA A 407 -4.39 -22.26 9.86
C ALA A 407 -5.32 -22.29 8.63
N LEU A 408 -4.90 -22.88 7.52
CA LEU A 408 -5.67 -22.98 6.28
C LEU A 408 -6.44 -24.31 6.11
N THR A 409 -6.03 -25.38 6.79
CA THR A 409 -6.64 -26.71 6.70
C THR A 409 -7.71 -26.95 7.78
N TYR A 410 -8.61 -27.88 7.53
CA TYR A 410 -9.66 -28.31 8.44
C TYR A 410 -9.23 -29.57 9.21
N SER A 411 -9.37 -29.54 10.53
CA SER A 411 -9.20 -30.71 11.39
C SER A 411 -10.44 -31.61 11.36
N ASP A 412 -10.25 -32.90 11.60
CA ASP A 412 -11.27 -33.92 11.35
C ASP A 412 -12.56 -33.78 12.17
N ASN A 413 -12.50 -33.18 13.36
CA ASN A 413 -13.56 -33.35 14.36
C ASN A 413 -14.58 -32.20 14.46
N TRP A 414 -14.44 -31.12 13.68
CA TRP A 414 -15.14 -29.85 13.98
C TRP A 414 -15.91 -29.23 12.82
N THR A 415 -15.97 -29.88 11.66
CA THR A 415 -16.63 -29.32 10.48
C THR A 415 -17.88 -30.09 10.10
N ARG A 416 -18.97 -29.39 9.77
CA ARG A 416 -20.15 -29.97 9.09
C ARG A 416 -19.89 -30.38 7.63
N LEU A 417 -18.62 -30.35 7.19
CA LEU A 417 -18.23 -30.70 5.82
C LEU A 417 -18.18 -32.22 5.67
N LYS A 418 -18.59 -32.72 4.50
CA LYS A 418 -18.37 -34.11 4.12
C LYS A 418 -16.87 -34.36 3.97
N ARG A 419 -16.40 -35.56 4.35
CA ARG A 419 -14.98 -35.96 4.29
C ARG A 419 -14.33 -35.62 2.95
N ALA A 420 -14.94 -36.02 1.83
CA ALA A 420 -14.41 -35.73 0.49
C ALA A 420 -14.24 -34.22 0.19
N GLN A 421 -15.18 -33.38 0.64
CA GLN A 421 -15.09 -31.94 0.46
C GLN A 421 -13.98 -31.34 1.32
N ARG A 422 -13.83 -31.82 2.56
CA ARG A 422 -12.76 -31.42 3.47
C ARG A 422 -11.39 -31.77 2.91
N ASP A 423 -11.23 -33.01 2.42
CA ASP A 423 -9.96 -33.50 1.88
C ASP A 423 -9.54 -32.68 0.64
N TYR A 424 -10.49 -32.37 -0.26
CA TYR A 424 -10.27 -31.47 -1.39
C TYR A 424 -9.81 -30.07 -0.97
N LEU A 425 -10.43 -29.46 0.05
CA LEU A 425 -10.05 -28.14 0.53
C LEU A 425 -8.67 -28.15 1.21
N ASN A 426 -8.36 -29.22 1.95
CA ASN A 426 -7.06 -29.41 2.58
C ASN A 426 -5.94 -29.58 1.54
N GLU A 427 -6.20 -30.30 0.46
CA GLU A 427 -5.25 -30.44 -0.66
C GLU A 427 -4.97 -29.08 -1.31
N LYS A 428 -6.00 -28.26 -1.55
CA LYS A 428 -5.81 -26.89 -2.04
C LYS A 428 -4.96 -26.03 -1.11
N ALA A 429 -5.23 -26.06 0.19
CA ALA A 429 -4.43 -25.34 1.18
C ALA A 429 -2.96 -25.78 1.15
N LYS A 430 -2.71 -27.09 1.06
CA LYS A 430 -1.36 -27.66 0.91
C LYS A 430 -0.66 -27.17 -0.35
N ASN A 431 -1.37 -27.09 -1.48
CA ASN A 431 -0.82 -26.57 -2.73
C ASN A 431 -0.43 -25.08 -2.60
N VAL A 432 -1.26 -24.25 -1.96
CA VAL A 432 -0.93 -22.84 -1.67
C VAL A 432 0.36 -22.74 -0.84
N ILE A 433 0.52 -23.58 0.19
CA ILE A 433 1.75 -23.59 1.01
C ILE A 433 2.95 -24.12 0.24
N LYS A 434 2.76 -25.15 -0.59
CA LYS A 434 3.82 -25.71 -1.43
C LYS A 434 4.36 -24.68 -2.42
N ASP A 435 3.49 -23.93 -3.09
CA ASP A 435 3.89 -22.88 -4.02
C ASP A 435 4.59 -21.73 -3.31
N LEU A 436 4.13 -21.39 -2.10
CA LEU A 436 4.80 -20.43 -1.26
C LEU A 436 6.21 -20.90 -0.84
N LYS A 437 6.37 -22.17 -0.42
CA LYS A 437 7.68 -22.74 -0.08
C LYS A 437 8.66 -22.69 -1.25
N LYS A 438 8.20 -22.93 -2.49
CA LYS A 438 9.04 -22.82 -3.68
C LYS A 438 9.62 -21.41 -3.87
N LYS A 439 8.88 -20.36 -3.52
CA LYS A 439 9.34 -18.97 -3.65
C LYS A 439 10.41 -18.56 -2.63
N PHE A 440 10.56 -19.32 -1.56
CA PHE A 440 11.54 -19.07 -0.49
C PHE A 440 12.77 -19.98 -0.56
N LYS A 441 12.79 -20.94 -1.48
CA LYS A 441 13.98 -21.73 -1.84
C LYS A 441 14.70 -21.02 -2.98
#